data_AF-A0AAW5SQR4-F1
#
_entry.id   AF-A0AAW5SQR4-F1
#
_cell.length_a   1.000
_cell.length_b   1.000
_cell.length_c   1.000
_cell.angle_alpha   90.00
_cell.angle_beta   90.00
_cell.angle_gamma   90.00
#
_symmetry.space_group_name_H-M   'P 1'
#
loop_
_entity.id
_entity.type
_entity.pdbx_description
1 polymer ?
#
loop_
_entity_poly.entity_id
_entity_poly.type
_entity_poly.pdbx_seq_one_letter_code
_entity_poly.pdbx_strand_id
1 'polypeptide(L)'
;MRHRSVVGGHPLTVAWRRGRAMAGISTGTPTADDLIRDLAGAFGVPPGGLTDVTVTDWTHRDYIGGSYLVYRSGQIEQFAPVLRLAATNLVRFAGSDFSSWPNSMEGAVRSGHDAADALLRVVA
;
A
#
# COMPACT_ATOMS: atom_id res chain seq x y z
N MET A 1 25.56 -12.06 4.30
CA MET A 1 24.19 -11.94 3.76
C MET A 1 24.20 -10.80 2.75
N ARG A 2 23.90 -11.06 1.47
CA ARG A 2 24.29 -10.15 0.37
C ARG A 2 23.43 -8.88 0.30
N HIS A 3 22.11 -8.97 0.53
CA HIS A 3 21.20 -7.81 0.48
C HIS A 3 20.05 -7.93 1.50
N ARG A 4 19.58 -6.80 2.05
CA ARG A 4 18.42 -6.72 2.98
C ARG A 4 17.09 -6.46 2.28
N SER A 5 17.15 -5.95 1.06
CA SER A 5 16.00 -5.65 0.21
C SER A 5 16.35 -5.94 -1.24
N VAL A 6 15.34 -6.24 -2.04
CA VAL A 6 15.41 -6.44 -3.49
C VAL A 6 14.30 -5.65 -4.16
N VAL A 7 14.56 -5.16 -5.37
CA VAL A 7 13.62 -4.40 -6.20
C VAL A 7 13.75 -4.89 -7.63
N GLY A 8 12.62 -5.04 -8.34
CA GLY A 8 12.59 -5.40 -9.76
C GLY A 8 12.61 -6.90 -10.06
N GLY A 9 12.09 -7.74 -9.16
CA GLY A 9 11.90 -9.17 -9.39
C GLY A 9 10.58 -9.50 -10.11
N HIS A 10 10.32 -10.80 -10.31
CA HIS A 10 9.05 -11.31 -10.82
C HIS A 10 8.75 -12.69 -10.19
N PRO A 11 7.58 -12.89 -9.55
CA PRO A 11 6.47 -11.95 -9.43
C PRO A 11 6.65 -10.82 -8.38
N LEU A 12 7.60 -10.89 -7.46
CA LEU A 12 7.76 -9.84 -6.43
C LEU A 12 8.43 -8.60 -7.00
N THR A 13 7.74 -7.47 -6.96
CA THR A 13 8.28 -6.18 -7.41
C THR A 13 9.24 -5.57 -6.38
N VAL A 14 8.98 -5.83 -5.09
CA VAL A 14 9.84 -5.46 -3.97
C VAL A 14 9.74 -6.50 -2.87
N ALA A 15 10.86 -6.80 -2.21
CA ALA A 15 10.87 -7.61 -1.01
C ALA A 15 11.97 -7.17 -0.05
N TRP A 16 11.77 -7.43 1.25
CA TRP A 16 12.72 -7.09 2.29
C TRP A 16 12.78 -8.17 3.38
N ARG A 17 13.91 -8.19 4.08
CA ARG A 17 14.17 -9.13 5.17
C ARG A 17 14.67 -8.40 6.41
N ARG A 18 14.05 -8.72 7.54
CA ARG A 18 14.47 -8.30 8.88
C ARG A 18 14.67 -9.52 9.76
N GLY A 19 15.94 -9.91 9.95
CA GLY A 19 16.28 -11.11 10.72
C GLY A 19 15.76 -12.39 10.06
N ARG A 20 14.79 -13.04 10.69
CA ARG A 20 14.12 -14.26 10.16
C ARG A 20 12.80 -13.95 9.44
N ALA A 21 12.29 -12.72 9.55
CA ALA A 21 11.06 -12.31 8.88
C ALA A 21 11.37 -11.77 7.48
N MET A 22 10.54 -12.15 6.52
CA MET A 22 10.61 -11.71 5.13
C MET A 22 9.23 -11.27 4.70
N ALA A 23 9.17 -10.24 3.87
CA ALA A 23 7.94 -9.76 3.27
C ALA A 23 8.21 -9.29 1.85
N GLY A 24 7.19 -9.36 1.01
CA GLY A 24 7.26 -8.93 -0.37
C GLY A 24 5.89 -8.49 -0.86
N ILE A 25 5.92 -7.67 -1.90
CA ILE A 25 4.73 -7.15 -2.57
C ILE A 25 4.84 -7.53 -4.03
N SER A 26 3.70 -7.90 -4.61
CA SER A 26 3.56 -8.14 -6.04
C SER A 26 2.37 -7.35 -6.57
N THR A 27 2.45 -7.01 -7.86
CA THR A 27 1.33 -6.51 -8.65
C THR A 27 0.96 -7.56 -9.68
N GLY A 28 -0.33 -7.74 -9.93
CA GLY A 28 -0.85 -8.74 -10.86
C GLY A 28 -1.52 -9.90 -10.14
N THR A 29 -1.59 -11.05 -10.80
CA THR A 29 -2.34 -12.22 -10.31
C THR A 29 -1.46 -13.49 -10.20
N PRO A 30 -0.30 -13.44 -9.52
CA PRO A 30 0.52 -14.64 -9.29
C PRO A 30 -0.17 -15.60 -8.31
N THR A 31 0.19 -16.87 -8.38
CA THR A 31 -0.25 -17.85 -7.37
C THR A 31 0.51 -17.65 -6.06
N ALA A 32 -0.04 -18.17 -4.95
CA ALA A 32 0.67 -18.17 -3.67
C ALA A 32 2.03 -18.88 -3.78
N ASP A 33 2.10 -20.03 -4.46
CA ASP A 33 3.33 -20.79 -4.63
C ASP A 33 4.40 -20.02 -5.39
N ASP A 34 4.03 -19.24 -6.40
CA ASP A 34 4.98 -18.41 -7.16
C ASP A 34 5.57 -17.31 -6.27
N LEU A 35 4.74 -16.66 -5.44
CA LEU A 35 5.18 -15.64 -4.48
C LEU A 35 6.14 -16.22 -3.44
N ILE A 36 5.83 -17.42 -2.92
CA ILE A 36 6.63 -18.10 -1.89
C ILE A 36 8.00 -18.50 -2.47
N ARG A 37 8.00 -19.09 -3.67
CA ARG A 37 9.21 -19.51 -4.37
C ARG A 37 10.14 -18.33 -4.65
N ASP A 38 9.58 -17.22 -5.14
CA ASP A 38 10.35 -16.01 -5.46
C ASP A 38 10.88 -15.32 -4.20
N LEU A 39 10.08 -15.24 -3.12
CA LEU A 39 10.54 -14.68 -1.84
C LEU A 39 11.71 -15.49 -1.26
N ALA A 40 11.61 -16.82 -1.31
CA ALA A 40 12.68 -17.71 -0.86
C ALA A 40 13.94 -17.54 -1.72
N GLY A 41 13.78 -17.53 -3.05
CA GLY A 41 14.86 -17.33 -4.01
C GLY A 41 15.59 -16.00 -3.82
N ALA A 42 14.85 -14.90 -3.65
CA ALA A 42 15.38 -13.56 -3.44
C ALA A 42 16.36 -13.46 -2.25
N PHE A 43 16.15 -14.28 -1.22
CA PHE A 43 16.98 -14.29 -0.01
C PHE A 43 17.80 -15.56 0.19
N GLY A 44 17.89 -16.43 -0.82
CA GLY A 44 18.67 -17.67 -0.78
C GLY A 44 18.18 -18.67 0.27
N VAL A 45 16.87 -18.69 0.55
CA VAL A 45 16.24 -19.66 1.44
C VAL A 45 15.95 -20.93 0.63
N PRO A 46 16.32 -22.13 1.13
CA PRO A 46 16.00 -23.37 0.42
C PRO A 46 14.48 -23.59 0.33
N PRO A 47 14.02 -24.38 -0.66
CA PRO A 47 12.61 -24.78 -0.73
C PRO A 47 12.12 -25.39 0.59
N GLY A 48 10.96 -24.96 1.07
CA GLY A 48 10.42 -25.37 2.37
C GLY A 48 11.09 -24.73 3.60
N GLY A 49 12.08 -23.85 3.41
CA GLY A 49 12.72 -23.12 4.50
C GLY A 49 11.87 -21.98 5.09
N LEU A 50 10.81 -21.58 4.40
CA LEU A 50 9.78 -20.68 4.93
C LEU A 50 8.71 -21.53 5.60
N THR A 51 8.47 -21.29 6.89
CA THR A 51 7.70 -22.19 7.77
C THR A 51 6.36 -21.62 8.22
N ASP A 52 6.25 -20.30 8.31
CA ASP A 52 5.02 -19.60 8.66
C ASP A 52 4.77 -18.54 7.59
N VAL A 53 3.93 -18.90 6.61
CA VAL A 53 3.75 -18.09 5.40
C VAL A 53 2.29 -17.72 5.26
N THR A 54 2.03 -16.42 5.18
CA THR A 54 0.73 -15.85 4.87
C THR A 54 0.80 -15.11 3.56
N VAL A 55 -0.10 -15.44 2.64
CA VAL A 55 -0.32 -14.70 1.40
C VAL A 55 -1.68 -14.03 1.49
N THR A 56 -1.73 -12.73 1.19
CA THR A 56 -2.98 -11.98 1.14
C THR A 56 -3.14 -11.32 -0.21
N ASP A 57 -4.20 -11.71 -0.92
CA ASP A 57 -4.69 -10.95 -2.06
C ASP A 57 -5.64 -9.85 -1.54
N TRP A 58 -5.22 -8.60 -1.69
CA TRP A 58 -5.99 -7.43 -1.28
C TRP A 58 -7.09 -7.05 -2.28
N THR A 59 -7.01 -7.54 -3.53
CA THR A 59 -7.93 -7.19 -4.63
C THR A 59 -9.36 -7.64 -4.33
N HIS A 60 -9.50 -8.78 -3.67
CA HIS A 60 -10.79 -9.41 -3.37
C HIS A 60 -11.17 -9.29 -1.89
N ARG A 61 -10.52 -8.41 -1.12
CA ARG A 61 -10.90 -8.16 0.26
C ARG A 61 -12.08 -7.21 0.31
N ASP A 62 -13.15 -7.65 0.99
CA ASP A 62 -14.30 -6.82 1.29
C ASP A 62 -13.86 -5.51 1.95
N TYR A 63 -14.50 -4.41 1.54
CA TYR A 63 -14.25 -3.04 2.02
C TYR A 63 -12.89 -2.42 1.63
N ILE A 64 -12.01 -3.15 0.94
CA ILE A 64 -10.69 -2.66 0.53
C ILE A 64 -10.58 -2.59 -1.00
N GLY A 65 -10.85 -3.70 -1.71
CA GLY A 65 -10.90 -3.74 -3.18
C GLY A 65 -9.57 -3.51 -3.92
N GLY A 66 -8.43 -3.55 -3.22
CA GLY A 66 -7.09 -3.32 -3.78
C GLY A 66 -6.06 -2.87 -2.75
N SER A 67 -4.76 -3.00 -3.05
CA SER A 67 -3.71 -2.70 -2.05
C SER A 67 -3.34 -1.23 -1.94
N TYR A 68 -3.37 -0.47 -3.03
CA TYR A 68 -2.98 0.94 -3.07
C TYR A 68 -3.57 1.63 -4.29
N LEU A 69 -3.75 2.96 -4.21
CA LEU A 69 -4.22 3.73 -5.35
C LEU A 69 -3.15 3.80 -6.43
N VAL A 70 -3.58 3.54 -7.66
CA VAL A 70 -2.79 3.75 -8.87
C VAL A 70 -3.66 4.58 -9.82
N TYR A 71 -3.18 5.76 -10.18
CA TYR A 71 -3.85 6.62 -11.13
C TYR A 71 -3.36 6.32 -12.54
N ARG A 72 -4.28 6.23 -13.49
CA ARG A 72 -3.96 6.28 -14.93
C ARG A 72 -3.46 7.69 -15.28
N SER A 73 -2.70 7.77 -16.37
CA SER A 73 -2.25 9.06 -16.92
C SER A 73 -3.42 10.05 -17.08
N GLY A 74 -3.22 11.29 -16.64
CA GLY A 74 -4.22 12.36 -16.67
C GLY A 74 -5.26 12.34 -15.54
N GLN A 75 -5.44 11.24 -14.78
CA GLN A 75 -6.49 11.19 -13.75
C GLN A 75 -6.24 12.15 -12.59
N ILE A 76 -4.99 12.31 -12.14
CA ILE A 76 -4.67 13.26 -11.06
C ILE A 76 -4.97 14.68 -11.52
N GLU A 77 -4.51 15.06 -12.71
CA GLU A 77 -4.71 16.40 -13.28
C GLU A 77 -6.20 16.73 -13.40
N GLN A 78 -6.99 15.75 -13.84
CA GLN A 78 -8.43 15.92 -14.02
C GLN A 78 -9.22 15.94 -12.70
N PHE A 79 -8.91 15.05 -11.75
CA PHE A 79 -9.79 14.79 -10.61
C PHE A 79 -9.27 15.28 -9.26
N ALA A 80 -7.96 15.46 -9.08
CA ALA A 80 -7.43 15.92 -7.79
C ALA A 80 -7.94 17.31 -7.37
N PRO A 81 -8.11 18.31 -8.27
CA PRO A 81 -8.72 19.58 -7.91
C PRO A 81 -10.16 19.41 -7.41
N VAL A 82 -10.95 18.56 -8.07
CA VAL A 82 -12.35 18.30 -7.72
C VAL A 82 -12.46 17.60 -6.38
N LEU A 83 -11.60 16.61 -6.10
CA LEU A 83 -11.56 15.91 -4.81
C LEU A 83 -11.27 16.86 -3.64
N ARG A 84 -10.41 17.86 -3.84
CA ARG A 84 -10.12 18.90 -2.83
C ARG A 84 -11.29 19.84 -2.61
N LEU A 85 -12.01 20.20 -3.69
CA LEU A 85 -13.17 21.10 -3.64
C LEU A 85 -14.46 20.40 -3.18
N ALA A 86 -14.54 19.08 -3.26
CA ALA A 86 -15.70 18.30 -2.83
C ALA A 86 -15.89 18.30 -1.30
N ALA A 87 -14.84 18.63 -0.53
CA ALA A 87 -14.95 18.76 0.92
C ALA A 87 -15.84 19.97 1.27
N THR A 88 -16.91 19.71 2.03
CA THR A 88 -17.82 20.74 2.53
C THR A 88 -17.61 20.96 4.03
N ASN A 89 -18.36 21.90 4.60
CA ASN A 89 -18.39 22.10 6.04
C ASN A 89 -18.99 20.93 6.83
N LEU A 90 -19.72 20.03 6.16
CA LEU A 90 -20.39 18.87 6.77
C LEU A 90 -19.72 17.54 6.41
N VAL A 91 -18.98 17.50 5.30
CA VAL A 91 -18.32 16.30 4.79
C VAL A 91 -16.86 16.61 4.51
N ARG A 92 -15.97 15.91 5.22
CA ARG A 92 -14.52 15.96 5.00
C ARG A 92 -14.01 14.62 4.51
N PHE A 93 -12.98 14.65 3.67
CA PHE A 93 -12.31 13.45 3.18
C PHE A 93 -10.95 13.30 3.87
N ALA A 94 -10.63 12.06 4.24
CA ALA A 94 -9.37 11.67 4.87
C ALA A 94 -8.93 10.31 4.30
N GLY A 95 -7.80 9.80 4.78
CA GLY A 95 -7.11 8.64 4.23
C GLY A 95 -5.82 9.03 3.53
N SER A 96 -4.91 8.07 3.33
CA SER A 96 -3.54 8.33 2.83
C SER A 96 -3.53 9.11 1.52
N ASP A 97 -4.55 8.91 0.70
CA ASP A 97 -4.67 9.47 -0.64
C ASP A 97 -5.01 10.96 -0.65
N PHE A 98 -5.45 11.49 0.49
CA PHE A 98 -5.68 12.91 0.72
C PHE A 98 -4.48 13.60 1.39
N SER A 99 -3.34 12.92 1.50
CA SER A 99 -2.12 13.44 2.11
C SER A 99 -0.99 13.62 1.10
N SER A 100 0.11 14.26 1.53
CA SER A 100 1.37 14.30 0.76
C SER A 100 2.17 12.99 0.81
N TRP A 101 1.67 11.97 1.53
CA TRP A 101 2.31 10.66 1.74
C TRP A 101 1.33 9.53 1.36
N PRO A 102 0.92 9.42 0.08
CA PRO A 102 -0.03 8.40 -0.35
C PRO A 102 0.50 6.99 -0.06
N ASN A 103 -0.42 6.02 0.06
CA ASN A 103 -0.11 4.61 0.35
C ASN A 103 0.70 4.40 1.65
N SER A 104 0.53 5.27 2.64
CA SER A 104 1.21 5.17 3.93
C SER A 104 0.26 5.39 5.10
N MET A 105 0.51 4.69 6.21
CA MET A 105 -0.21 4.91 7.46
C MET A 105 -0.03 6.34 7.97
N GLU A 106 1.18 6.89 7.84
CA GLU A 106 1.47 8.28 8.25
C GLU A 106 0.61 9.29 7.48
N GLY A 107 0.45 9.07 6.17
CA GLY A 107 -0.43 9.88 5.34
C GLY A 107 -1.88 9.82 5.80
N ALA A 108 -2.38 8.62 6.12
CA ALA A 108 -3.74 8.44 6.62
C ALA A 108 -3.97 9.11 7.97
N VAL A 109 -3.02 9.03 8.90
CA VAL A 109 -3.10 9.70 10.20
C VAL A 109 -3.11 11.22 10.03
N ARG A 110 -2.19 11.76 9.23
CA ARG A 110 -2.09 13.21 9.00
C ARG A 110 -3.34 13.78 8.34
N SER A 111 -3.83 13.14 7.28
CA SER A 111 -5.06 13.63 6.63
C SER A 111 -6.29 13.53 7.53
N GLY A 112 -6.32 12.57 8.45
CA GLY A 112 -7.33 12.50 9.50
C GLY A 112 -7.29 13.70 10.45
N HIS A 113 -6.10 14.08 10.92
CA HIS A 113 -5.93 15.29 11.74
C HIS A 113 -6.33 16.55 10.98
N ASP A 114 -5.87 16.71 9.72
CA ASP A 114 -6.21 17.86 8.88
C ASP A 114 -7.73 17.98 8.67
N ALA A 115 -8.42 16.86 8.44
CA ALA A 115 -9.86 16.82 8.29
C ALA A 115 -10.59 17.22 9.59
N ALA A 116 -10.11 16.76 10.75
CA ALA A 116 -10.68 17.10 12.05
C ALA A 116 -10.51 18.60 12.38
N ASP A 117 -9.31 19.14 12.18
CA ASP A 117 -9.01 20.56 12.41
C ASP A 117 -9.86 21.46 11.50
N ALA A 118 -10.03 21.08 10.24
CA ALA A 118 -10.87 21.81 9.29
C ALA A 118 -12.37 21.75 9.65
N LEU A 119 -12.82 20.75 10.41
CA LEU A 119 -14.18 20.65 10.92
C LEU A 119 -14.39 21.57 12.12
N LEU A 120 -13.45 21.56 13.07
CA LEU A 120 -13.52 22.39 14.28
C LEU A 120 -13.48 23.89 13.99
N ARG A 121 -12.71 24.31 12.98
CA ARG A 121 -12.63 25.73 12.55
C ARG A 121 -13.92 26.30 11.97
N VAL A 122 -14.87 25.46 11.58
CA VAL A 122 -16.18 25.91 11.05
C VAL A 122 -17.20 26.12 12.17
N VAL A 123 -16.98 25.49 13.33
CA VAL A 123 -17.91 25.52 14.47
C VAL A 123 -17.53 26.62 15.48
N ALA A 124 -16.29 27.13 15.41
CA ALA A 124 -15.80 28.26 16.19
C ALA A 124 -16.10 29.60 15.50
#